data_AF-M5RJY2-F1
#
_entry.id   AF-M5RJY2-F1
#
_cell.length_a   1.000
_cell.length_b   1.000
_cell.length_c   1.000
_cell.angle_alpha   90.00
_cell.angle_beta   90.00
_cell.angle_gamma   90.00
#
_symmetry.space_group_name_H-M   'P 1'
#
loop_
_entity.id
_entity.type
_entity.pdbx_description
1 polymer ?
#
loop_
_entity_poly.entity_id
_entity_poly.type
_entity_poly.pdbx_seq_one_letter_code
_entity_poly.pdbx_strand_id
1 'polypeptide(L)'
;MGVEPEYAMDPPTFRWLWNWYVFGVAILTAAGLITSMLSPVVRQRISVDQYRIVFVTVTALLGIVVGTPASIVMGDFVFTWPVVLFALFALAIQQSEIRPPKRSRSSERRKQTTLGARTSFAVFLIACVAYFVACRQMSLVTQWFFLWGFWAAAPALIVMRLWKDRRGWRSRVFEWVLIQIAFALFSVSTAALLDFRYNLVWS
;
A
#
# COMPACT_ATOMS: atom_id res chain seq x y z
N MET A 1 21.80 -12.22 -17.80
CA MET A 1 22.32 -11.07 -17.03
C MET A 1 21.25 -10.77 -15.97
N GLY A 2 21.11 -11.50 -14.88
CA GLY A 2 22.15 -11.88 -13.90
C GLY A 2 22.20 -10.89 -12.72
N VAL A 3 21.05 -10.33 -12.32
CA VAL A 3 20.88 -9.46 -11.12
C VAL A 3 20.08 -10.20 -10.03
N GLU A 4 19.82 -11.49 -10.23
CA GLU A 4 19.22 -12.34 -9.20
C GLU A 4 20.32 -12.72 -8.20
N PRO A 5 20.08 -12.62 -6.88
CA PRO A 5 21.05 -13.03 -5.88
C PRO A 5 21.48 -14.48 -6.12
N GLU A 6 22.77 -14.74 -5.95
CA GLU A 6 23.39 -16.06 -6.15
C GLU A 6 22.72 -17.15 -5.28
N TYR A 7 22.05 -16.72 -4.20
CA TYR A 7 21.10 -17.51 -3.42
C TYR A 7 19.81 -16.73 -3.12
N ALA A 8 18.67 -17.18 -3.68
CA ALA A 8 17.33 -16.64 -3.41
C ALA A 8 16.89 -16.76 -1.92
N MET A 9 17.68 -17.47 -1.11
CA MET A 9 17.44 -17.68 0.33
C MET A 9 18.16 -16.66 1.22
N ASP A 10 19.05 -15.83 0.67
CA ASP A 10 19.77 -14.86 1.48
C ASP A 10 18.82 -13.75 1.97
N PRO A 11 18.86 -13.43 3.28
CA PRO A 11 18.03 -12.37 3.82
C PRO A 11 18.39 -11.02 3.19
N PRO A 12 17.41 -10.14 2.91
CA PRO A 12 17.67 -8.85 2.32
C PRO A 12 18.52 -7.99 3.25
N THR A 13 19.54 -7.31 2.72
CA THR A 13 20.35 -6.38 3.51
C THR A 13 19.54 -5.16 3.93
N PHE A 14 20.00 -4.42 4.94
CA PHE A 14 19.35 -3.16 5.34
C PHE A 14 19.25 -2.15 4.20
N ARG A 15 20.27 -2.12 3.33
CA ARG A 15 20.30 -1.26 2.14
C ARG A 15 19.17 -1.62 1.18
N TRP A 16 18.90 -2.90 0.96
CA TRP A 16 17.79 -3.33 0.10
C TRP A 16 16.44 -2.89 0.68
N LEU A 17 16.23 -3.11 1.98
CA LEU A 17 15.00 -2.67 2.66
C LEU A 17 14.81 -1.15 2.59
N TRP A 18 15.89 -0.39 2.74
CA TRP A 18 15.87 1.06 2.58
C TRP A 18 15.49 1.47 1.16
N ASN A 19 16.08 0.85 0.14
CA ASN A 19 15.74 1.10 -1.25
C ASN A 19 14.25 0.78 -1.52
N TRP A 20 13.75 -0.35 -1.04
CA TRP A 20 12.34 -0.72 -1.19
C TRP A 20 11.40 0.31 -0.55
N TYR A 21 11.77 0.80 0.63
CA TYR A 21 11.03 1.88 1.30
C TYR A 21 11.05 3.18 0.48
N VAL A 22 12.21 3.64 0.02
CA VAL A 22 12.34 4.88 -0.78
C VAL A 22 11.53 4.79 -2.08
N PHE A 23 11.63 3.67 -2.81
CA PHE A 23 10.83 3.45 -4.02
C PHE A 23 9.34 3.38 -3.71
N GLY A 24 8.93 2.74 -2.60
CA GLY A 24 7.54 2.73 -2.16
C GLY A 24 6.99 4.13 -1.88
N VAL A 25 7.74 4.97 -1.15
CA VAL A 25 7.39 6.37 -0.88
C VAL A 25 7.30 7.17 -2.18
N ALA A 26 8.26 6.98 -3.09
CA ALA A 26 8.27 7.65 -4.39
C ALA A 26 7.04 7.26 -5.23
N ILE A 27 6.69 5.97 -5.27
CA ILE A 27 5.51 5.46 -5.97
C ILE A 27 4.21 6.05 -5.37
N LEU A 28 4.05 6.02 -4.05
CA LEU A 28 2.86 6.59 -3.39
C LEU A 28 2.74 8.10 -3.65
N THR A 29 3.87 8.80 -3.63
CA THR A 29 3.91 10.25 -3.92
C THR A 29 3.52 10.52 -5.36
N ALA A 30 4.13 9.82 -6.33
CA ALA A 30 3.81 9.94 -7.74
C ALA A 30 2.34 9.59 -8.02
N ALA A 31 1.82 8.50 -7.45
CA ALA A 31 0.41 8.12 -7.60
C ALA A 31 -0.54 9.17 -7.01
N GLY A 32 -0.19 9.77 -5.87
CA GLY A 32 -0.95 10.86 -5.26
C GLY A 32 -0.99 12.11 -6.14
N LEU A 33 0.15 12.47 -6.75
CA LEU A 33 0.25 13.60 -7.68
C LEU A 33 -0.54 13.33 -8.96
N ILE A 34 -0.36 12.18 -9.61
CA ILE A 34 -1.08 11.79 -10.83
C ILE A 34 -2.59 11.81 -10.58
N THR A 35 -3.06 11.16 -9.50
CA THR A 35 -4.49 11.14 -9.17
C THR A 35 -5.03 12.55 -8.91
N SER A 36 -4.24 13.41 -8.26
CA SER A 36 -4.61 14.81 -8.03
C SER A 36 -4.69 15.63 -9.33
N MET A 37 -3.77 15.39 -10.28
CA MET A 37 -3.76 16.05 -11.59
C MET A 37 -4.90 15.58 -12.50
N LEU A 38 -5.34 14.32 -12.38
CA LEU A 38 -6.49 13.80 -13.11
C LEU A 38 -7.83 14.33 -12.58
N SER A 39 -7.89 14.72 -11.31
CA SER A 39 -9.11 15.23 -10.66
C SER A 39 -9.78 16.44 -11.36
N PRO A 40 -9.06 17.51 -11.76
CA PRO A 40 -9.66 18.63 -12.51
C PRO A 40 -10.07 18.26 -13.94
N VAL A 41 -9.32 17.38 -14.61
CA VAL A 41 -9.58 16.95 -16.00
C VAL A 41 -10.93 16.25 -16.12
N VAL A 42 -11.32 15.48 -15.10
CA VAL A 42 -12.60 14.74 -15.07
C VAL A 42 -13.76 15.59 -14.52
N ARG A 43 -13.63 16.94 -14.53
CA ARG A 43 -14.68 17.91 -14.14
C ARG A 43 -15.46 17.50 -12.88
N GLN A 44 -14.86 17.63 -11.69
CA GLN A 44 -15.50 17.66 -10.34
C GLN A 44 -16.56 16.57 -9.96
N ARG A 45 -16.87 15.60 -10.82
CA ARG A 45 -17.92 14.58 -10.58
C ARG A 45 -17.39 13.30 -9.94
N ILE A 46 -16.08 13.19 -9.72
CA ILE A 46 -15.47 12.01 -9.11
C ILE A 46 -15.81 11.97 -7.63
N SER A 47 -16.44 10.87 -7.18
CA SER A 47 -16.68 10.62 -5.76
C SER A 47 -15.36 10.36 -5.02
N VAL A 48 -15.33 10.58 -3.70
CA VAL A 48 -14.13 10.27 -2.88
C VAL A 48 -13.69 8.81 -3.03
N ASP A 49 -14.64 7.91 -3.23
CA ASP A 49 -14.36 6.48 -3.38
C ASP A 49 -13.74 6.18 -4.76
N GLN A 50 -14.22 6.84 -5.82
CA GLN A 50 -13.60 6.74 -7.15
C GLN A 50 -12.17 7.31 -7.15
N TYR A 51 -11.93 8.43 -6.46
CA TYR A 51 -10.58 8.99 -6.31
C TYR A 51 -9.62 7.98 -5.67
N ARG A 52 -10.09 7.28 -4.63
CA ARG A 52 -9.30 6.24 -3.94
C ARG A 52 -9.03 5.03 -4.82
N ILE A 53 -10.01 4.61 -5.61
CA ILE A 53 -9.83 3.53 -6.59
C ILE A 53 -8.78 3.93 -7.64
N VAL A 54 -8.87 5.14 -8.21
CA VAL A 54 -7.86 5.63 -9.16
C VAL A 54 -6.48 5.68 -8.53
N PHE A 55 -6.35 6.21 -7.30
CA PHE A 55 -5.09 6.25 -6.57
C PHE A 55 -4.47 4.86 -6.42
N VAL A 56 -5.26 3.87 -6.01
CA VAL A 56 -4.80 2.50 -5.84
C VAL A 56 -4.42 1.85 -7.16
N THR A 57 -5.22 2.06 -8.22
CA THR A 57 -4.92 1.56 -9.56
C THR A 57 -3.62 2.15 -10.08
N VAL A 58 -3.41 3.47 -9.96
CA VAL A 58 -2.16 4.13 -10.35
C VAL A 58 -0.99 3.61 -9.52
N THR A 59 -1.17 3.44 -8.21
CA THR A 59 -0.13 2.86 -7.33
C THR A 59 0.23 1.43 -7.75
N ALA A 60 -0.77 0.60 -8.07
CA ALA A 60 -0.55 -0.77 -8.52
C ALA A 60 0.21 -0.81 -9.86
N LEU A 61 -0.21 0.01 -10.83
CA LEU A 61 0.46 0.11 -12.13
C LEU A 61 1.90 0.59 -11.98
N LEU A 62 2.13 1.65 -11.19
CA LEU A 62 3.50 2.13 -10.91
C LEU A 62 4.31 1.07 -10.17
N GLY A 63 3.74 0.35 -9.20
CA GLY A 63 4.41 -0.74 -8.50
C GLY A 63 4.90 -1.83 -9.45
N ILE A 64 4.06 -2.25 -10.40
CA ILE A 64 4.41 -3.27 -11.39
C ILE A 64 5.46 -2.74 -12.37
N VAL A 65 5.30 -1.52 -12.88
CA VAL A 65 6.16 -0.94 -13.92
C VAL A 65 7.52 -0.53 -13.37
N VAL A 66 7.60 0.01 -12.15
CA VAL A 66 8.85 0.57 -11.58
C VAL A 66 9.77 -0.51 -11.04
N GLY A 67 9.25 -1.66 -10.58
CA GLY A 67 10.07 -2.70 -9.91
C GLY A 67 11.24 -3.20 -10.77
N THR A 68 10.97 -3.59 -12.02
CA THR A 68 11.99 -4.09 -12.95
C THR A 68 13.06 -3.04 -13.31
N PRO A 69 12.71 -1.84 -13.82
CA PRO A 69 13.72 -0.83 -14.16
C PRO A 69 14.47 -0.32 -12.93
N ALA A 70 13.82 -0.19 -11.76
CA ALA A 70 14.50 0.19 -10.53
C ALA A 70 15.59 -0.81 -10.15
N SER A 71 15.31 -2.10 -10.32
CA SER A 71 16.28 -3.16 -10.04
C SER A 71 17.49 -3.11 -10.97
N ILE A 72 17.26 -2.82 -12.26
CA ILE A 72 18.34 -2.67 -13.25
C ILE A 72 19.22 -1.47 -12.92
N VAL A 73 18.64 -0.32 -12.58
CA VAL A 73 19.40 0.91 -12.32
C VAL A 73 20.21 0.82 -11.03
N MET A 74 19.66 0.20 -9.98
CA MET A 74 20.35 0.07 -8.70
C MET A 74 21.39 -1.05 -8.68
N GLY A 75 21.31 -2.00 -9.64
CA GLY A 75 22.09 -3.23 -9.60
C GLY A 75 21.71 -4.15 -8.44
N ASP A 76 20.59 -3.87 -7.77
CA ASP A 76 20.07 -4.55 -6.58
C ASP A 76 18.61 -4.95 -6.85
N PHE A 77 18.13 -6.05 -6.27
CA PHE A 77 16.73 -6.43 -6.37
C PHE A 77 15.83 -5.42 -5.63
N VAL A 78 14.97 -4.70 -6.36
CA VAL A 78 14.01 -3.74 -5.79
C VAL A 78 12.61 -4.33 -5.82
N PHE A 79 12.10 -4.68 -4.64
CA PHE A 79 10.79 -5.30 -4.51
C PHE A 79 9.70 -4.27 -4.18
N THR A 80 8.98 -3.82 -5.20
CA THR A 80 7.92 -2.78 -5.09
C THR A 80 6.54 -3.33 -4.74
N TRP A 81 6.31 -4.65 -4.82
CA TRP A 81 5.03 -5.28 -4.50
C TRP A 81 4.43 -4.92 -3.13
N PRO A 82 5.22 -4.76 -2.04
CA PRO A 82 4.68 -4.35 -0.75
C PRO A 82 3.91 -3.02 -0.78
N VAL A 83 4.30 -2.06 -1.65
CA VAL A 83 3.57 -0.79 -1.77
C VAL A 83 2.17 -0.97 -2.36
N VAL A 84 2.01 -1.94 -3.26
CA VAL A 84 0.73 -2.28 -3.89
C VAL A 84 -0.20 -2.92 -2.86
N LEU A 85 0.33 -3.87 -2.09
CA LEU A 85 -0.40 -4.49 -0.98
C LEU A 85 -0.84 -3.47 0.06
N PHE A 86 0.06 -2.56 0.44
CA PHE A 86 -0.26 -1.48 1.37
C PHE A 86 -1.38 -0.58 0.82
N ALA A 87 -1.34 -0.21 -0.46
CA ALA A 87 -2.38 0.62 -1.07
C ALA A 87 -3.75 -0.08 -1.08
N LEU A 88 -3.78 -1.38 -1.39
CA LEU A 88 -5.00 -2.20 -1.32
C LEU A 88 -5.53 -2.33 0.11
N PHE A 89 -4.63 -2.50 1.09
CA PHE A 89 -4.98 -2.50 2.50
C PHE A 89 -5.59 -1.17 2.94
N ALA A 90 -4.96 -0.06 2.55
CA ALA A 90 -5.45 1.29 2.83
C ALA A 90 -6.86 1.49 2.25
N LEU A 91 -7.11 1.04 1.01
CA LEU A 91 -8.43 1.06 0.39
C LEU A 91 -9.45 0.23 1.18
N ALA A 92 -9.10 -0.99 1.58
CA ALA A 92 -9.98 -1.88 2.33
C ALA A 92 -10.37 -1.28 3.69
N ILE A 93 -9.42 -0.72 4.46
CA ILE A 93 -9.69 -0.03 5.73
C ILE A 93 -10.53 1.23 5.53
N GLN A 94 -10.28 1.95 4.45
CA GLN A 94 -11.03 3.15 4.12
C GLN A 94 -12.48 2.86 3.69
N GLN A 95 -12.75 1.69 3.11
CA GLN A 95 -14.08 1.28 2.65
C GLN A 95 -14.87 0.43 3.64
N SER A 96 -14.22 -0.28 4.59
CA SER A 96 -14.91 -1.07 5.62
C SER A 96 -15.95 -0.21 6.36
N GLU A 97 -17.04 -0.73 6.91
CA GLU A 97 -18.03 0.09 7.63
C GLU A 97 -17.81 -0.01 9.15
N ILE A 98 -16.88 0.76 9.74
CA ILE A 98 -16.66 0.75 11.20
C ILE A 98 -17.64 1.67 11.93
N ARG A 99 -18.15 2.71 11.25
CA ARG A 99 -19.10 3.66 11.86
C ARG A 99 -20.53 3.16 11.63
N PRO A 100 -21.34 2.95 12.69
CA PRO A 100 -22.72 2.54 12.53
C PRO A 100 -23.46 3.58 11.67
N PRO A 101 -24.24 3.15 10.67
CA PRO A 101 -24.95 4.07 9.80
C PRO A 101 -25.90 4.92 10.64
N LYS A 102 -25.77 6.25 10.56
CA LYS A 102 -26.83 7.16 11.02
C LYS A 102 -28.12 6.72 10.31
N ARG A 103 -29.18 6.48 11.10
CA ARG A 103 -30.48 5.86 10.75
C ARG A 103 -31.24 6.41 9.52
N SER A 104 -30.66 7.35 8.78
CA SER A 104 -31.32 8.15 7.72
C SER A 104 -30.86 7.82 6.28
N ARG A 105 -29.88 6.94 6.05
CA ARG A 105 -29.50 6.55 4.67
C ARG A 105 -30.48 5.53 4.08
N SER A 106 -30.98 5.82 2.88
CA SER A 106 -31.83 4.92 2.10
C SER A 106 -31.23 3.51 1.98
N SER A 107 -32.08 2.49 2.05
CA SER A 107 -31.69 1.07 2.07
C SER A 107 -30.82 0.66 0.87
N GLU A 108 -31.03 1.30 -0.28
CA GLU A 108 -30.33 1.02 -1.53
C GLU A 108 -28.88 1.53 -1.52
N ARG A 109 -28.66 2.75 -1.01
CA ARG A 109 -27.31 3.32 -0.87
C ARG A 109 -26.49 2.57 0.18
N ARG A 110 -27.16 2.00 1.19
CA ARG A 110 -26.54 1.11 2.18
C ARG A 110 -26.06 -0.20 1.56
N LYS A 111 -26.89 -0.87 0.73
CA LYS A 111 -26.47 -2.10 0.04
C LYS A 111 -25.24 -1.89 -0.84
N GLN A 112 -25.19 -0.76 -1.57
CA GLN A 112 -24.09 -0.45 -2.48
C GLN A 112 -22.76 -0.22 -1.74
N THR A 113 -22.77 0.40 -0.55
CA THR A 113 -21.56 0.61 0.25
C THR A 113 -21.05 -0.69 0.87
N THR A 114 -21.94 -1.59 1.30
CA THR A 114 -21.54 -2.88 1.87
C THR A 114 -20.93 -3.81 0.82
N LEU A 115 -21.45 -3.79 -0.42
CA LEU A 115 -20.88 -4.53 -1.54
C LEU A 115 -19.48 -4.03 -1.89
N GLY A 116 -19.28 -2.71 -2.02
CA GLY A 116 -17.96 -2.13 -2.31
C GLY A 116 -16.91 -2.50 -1.25
N ALA A 117 -17.26 -2.42 0.03
CA ALA A 117 -16.38 -2.81 1.13
C ALA A 117 -15.97 -4.28 1.06
N ARG A 118 -16.93 -5.18 0.77
CA ARG A 118 -16.67 -6.63 0.59
C ARG A 118 -15.76 -6.89 -0.60
N THR A 119 -16.02 -6.24 -1.73
CA THR A 119 -15.20 -6.38 -2.93
C THR A 119 -13.76 -5.93 -2.69
N SER A 120 -13.56 -4.75 -2.09
CA SER A 120 -12.19 -4.25 -1.82
C SER A 120 -11.43 -5.13 -0.83
N PHE A 121 -12.12 -5.66 0.20
CA PHE A 121 -11.51 -6.60 1.11
C PHE A 121 -11.16 -7.93 0.43
N ALA A 122 -12.04 -8.44 -0.44
CA ALA A 122 -11.77 -9.64 -1.23
C ALA A 122 -10.57 -9.44 -2.18
N VAL A 123 -10.51 -8.30 -2.88
CA VAL A 123 -9.37 -7.95 -3.76
C VAL A 123 -8.08 -7.87 -2.95
N PHE A 124 -8.10 -7.25 -1.76
CA PHE A 124 -6.95 -7.21 -0.87
C PHE A 124 -6.50 -8.62 -0.45
N LEU A 125 -7.42 -9.49 -0.03
CA LEU A 125 -7.08 -10.88 0.35
C LEU A 125 -6.51 -11.67 -0.83
N ILE A 126 -7.10 -11.54 -2.02
CA ILE A 126 -6.59 -12.17 -3.24
C ILE A 126 -5.18 -11.68 -3.54
N ALA A 127 -4.91 -10.38 -3.41
CA ALA A 127 -3.57 -9.83 -3.61
C ALA A 127 -2.57 -10.33 -2.57
N CYS A 128 -2.96 -10.47 -1.30
CA CYS A 128 -2.13 -11.09 -0.26
C CYS A 128 -1.80 -12.56 -0.58
N VAL A 129 -2.77 -13.33 -1.04
CA VAL A 129 -2.55 -14.73 -1.46
C VAL A 129 -1.66 -14.80 -2.69
N ALA A 130 -1.91 -13.96 -3.70
CA ALA A 130 -1.09 -13.89 -4.91
C ALA A 130 0.36 -13.52 -4.59
N TYR A 131 0.55 -12.54 -3.71
CA TYR A 131 1.85 -12.15 -3.18
C TYR A 131 2.53 -13.31 -2.45
N PHE A 132 1.79 -14.00 -1.57
CA PHE A 132 2.32 -15.15 -0.83
C PHE A 132 2.77 -16.26 -1.77
N VAL A 133 1.97 -16.59 -2.78
CA VAL A 133 2.30 -17.60 -3.80
C VAL A 133 3.51 -17.17 -4.62
N ALA A 134 3.57 -15.92 -5.07
CA ALA A 134 4.70 -15.38 -5.83
C ALA A 134 6.00 -15.42 -5.00
N CYS A 135 5.96 -14.99 -3.74
CA CYS A 135 7.11 -15.04 -2.85
C CYS A 135 7.51 -16.49 -2.52
N ARG A 136 6.55 -17.42 -2.44
CA ARG A 136 6.81 -18.85 -2.24
C ARG A 136 7.47 -19.49 -3.46
N GLN A 137 7.06 -19.11 -4.67
CA GLN A 137 7.69 -19.59 -5.91
C GLN A 137 9.12 -19.08 -6.06
N MET A 138 9.40 -17.86 -5.62
CA MET A 138 10.75 -17.27 -5.62
C MET A 138 11.58 -17.59 -4.37
N SER A 139 11.09 -18.47 -3.49
CA SER A 139 11.75 -18.84 -2.22
C SER A 139 12.13 -17.66 -1.30
N LEU A 140 11.49 -16.50 -1.50
CA LEU A 140 11.76 -15.29 -0.71
C LEU A 140 11.31 -15.49 0.73
N VAL A 141 12.25 -15.32 1.66
CA VAL A 141 12.02 -15.38 3.11
C VAL A 141 11.01 -14.33 3.60
N THR A 142 10.81 -13.25 2.84
CA THR A 142 9.97 -12.10 3.19
C THR A 142 8.45 -12.37 3.20
N GLN A 143 8.01 -13.55 2.79
CA GLN A 143 6.59 -13.95 2.60
C GLN A 143 5.65 -13.47 3.72
N TRP A 144 6.01 -13.75 4.97
CA TRP A 144 5.12 -13.51 6.11
C TRP A 144 5.33 -12.16 6.78
N PHE A 145 6.54 -11.60 6.67
CA PHE A 145 6.93 -10.41 7.41
C PHE A 145 6.14 -9.17 6.96
N PHE A 146 5.91 -9.02 5.65
CA PHE A 146 5.11 -7.90 5.14
C PHE A 146 3.64 -7.98 5.55
N LEU A 147 3.09 -9.18 5.77
CA LEU A 147 1.71 -9.32 6.25
C LEU A 147 1.55 -8.82 7.68
N TRP A 148 2.59 -8.93 8.51
CA TRP A 148 2.61 -8.34 9.85
C TRP A 148 2.62 -6.81 9.83
N GLY A 149 3.22 -6.21 8.80
CA GLY A 149 3.27 -4.76 8.65
C GLY A 149 1.90 -4.09 8.60
N PHE A 150 0.84 -4.80 8.18
CA PHE A 150 -0.52 -4.27 8.16
C PHE A 150 -1.03 -3.90 9.56
N TRP A 151 -0.66 -4.67 10.59
CA TRP A 151 -1.06 -4.39 11.97
C TRP A 151 -0.45 -3.09 12.48
N ALA A 152 0.80 -2.81 12.13
CA ALA A 152 1.48 -1.56 12.48
C ALA A 152 0.88 -0.34 11.75
N ALA A 153 0.46 -0.52 10.49
CA ALA A 153 -0.14 0.55 9.69
C ALA A 153 -1.60 0.84 10.01
N ALA A 154 -2.35 -0.18 10.49
CA ALA A 154 -3.77 -0.09 10.81
C ALA A 154 -4.16 1.13 11.67
N PRO A 155 -3.50 1.44 12.82
CA PRO A 155 -3.89 2.56 13.65
C PRO A 155 -3.83 3.90 12.91
N ALA A 156 -2.76 4.15 12.13
CA ALA A 156 -2.63 5.38 11.36
C ALA A 156 -3.75 5.53 10.31
N LEU A 157 -4.11 4.44 9.63
CA LEU A 157 -5.19 4.42 8.65
C LEU A 157 -6.58 4.60 9.29
N ILE A 158 -6.78 4.07 10.49
CA ILE A 158 -8.01 4.27 11.28
C ILE A 158 -8.12 5.74 11.70
N VAL A 159 -7.05 6.36 12.23
CA VAL A 159 -7.04 7.79 12.59
C VAL A 159 -7.34 8.67 11.38
N MET A 160 -6.69 8.41 10.24
CA MET A 160 -6.95 9.10 8.97
C MET A 160 -8.44 9.07 8.61
N ARG A 161 -9.08 7.92 8.78
CA ARG A 161 -10.50 7.76 8.49
C ARG A 161 -11.39 8.50 9.47
N LEU A 162 -11.06 8.50 10.76
CA LEU A 162 -11.85 9.21 11.78
C LEU A 162 -11.83 10.73 11.58
N TRP A 163 -10.80 11.27 10.94
CA TRP A 163 -10.66 12.70 10.63
C TRP A 163 -11.20 13.13 9.25
N LYS A 164 -11.83 12.22 8.50
CA LYS A 164 -12.32 12.46 7.12
C LYS A 164 -13.40 13.55 6.99
N ASP A 165 -13.99 14.03 8.09
CA ASP A 165 -15.10 15.00 8.07
C ASP A 165 -14.68 16.46 7.79
N ARG A 166 -13.39 16.76 7.60
CA ARG A 166 -12.91 18.13 7.30
C ARG A 166 -12.68 18.34 5.80
N ARG A 167 -13.47 19.20 5.15
CA ARG A 167 -13.24 19.61 3.75
C ARG A 167 -12.21 20.75 3.69
N GLY A 168 -11.13 20.55 2.93
CA GLY A 168 -10.13 21.59 2.67
C GLY A 168 -8.78 21.04 2.22
N TRP A 169 -7.93 21.89 1.66
CA TRP A 169 -6.58 21.51 1.20
C TRP A 169 -5.72 20.94 2.34
N ARG A 170 -5.84 21.50 3.56
CA ARG A 170 -5.17 21.01 4.77
C ARG A 170 -5.52 19.55 5.08
N SER A 171 -6.77 19.14 4.86
CA SER A 171 -7.18 17.76 5.09
C SER A 171 -6.59 16.80 4.07
N ARG A 172 -6.39 17.24 2.82
CA ARG A 172 -5.74 16.41 1.78
C ARG A 172 -4.26 16.23 2.05
N VAL A 173 -3.58 17.31 2.45
CA VAL A 173 -2.17 17.24 2.87
C VAL A 173 -2.03 16.33 4.09
N PHE A 174 -2.93 16.45 5.06
CA PHE A 174 -2.94 15.59 6.24
C PHE A 174 -3.22 14.11 5.89
N GLU A 175 -4.17 13.82 5.00
CA GLU A 175 -4.42 12.46 4.50
C GLU A 175 -3.18 11.88 3.80
N TRP A 176 -2.51 12.69 2.97
CA TRP A 176 -1.26 12.30 2.32
C TRP A 176 -0.14 12.00 3.32
N VAL A 177 0.08 12.88 4.31
CA VAL A 177 1.07 12.68 5.37
C VAL A 177 0.77 11.41 6.17
N LEU A 178 -0.49 11.16 6.53
CA LEU A 178 -0.87 9.95 7.24
C LEU A 178 -0.69 8.67 6.42
N ILE A 179 -0.92 8.73 5.10
CA ILE A 179 -0.61 7.60 4.20
C ILE A 179 0.89 7.31 4.21
N GLN A 180 1.74 8.33 4.15
CA GLN A 180 3.20 8.15 4.20
C GLN A 180 3.66 7.60 5.55
N ILE A 181 3.11 8.10 6.66
CA ILE A 181 3.39 7.59 8.01
C ILE A 181 2.93 6.13 8.13
N ALA A 182 1.72 5.80 7.65
CA ALA A 182 1.22 4.43 7.68
C ALA A 182 2.10 3.47 6.86
N PHE A 183 2.59 3.91 5.70
CA PHE A 183 3.54 3.14 4.90
C PHE A 183 4.89 3.00 5.60
N ALA A 184 5.40 4.05 6.25
CA ALA A 184 6.63 3.98 7.04
C ALA A 184 6.50 2.97 8.18
N LEU A 185 5.38 2.98 8.92
CA LEU A 185 5.10 2.00 9.98
C LEU A 185 5.02 0.57 9.42
N PHE A 186 4.39 0.38 8.27
CA PHE A 186 4.35 -0.90 7.56
C PHE A 186 5.77 -1.40 7.18
N SER A 187 6.61 -0.54 6.61
CA SER A 187 7.97 -0.89 6.20
C SER A 187 8.90 -1.13 7.39
N VAL A 188 8.88 -0.26 8.40
CA VAL A 188 9.75 -0.35 9.58
C VAL A 188 9.40 -1.58 10.42
N SER A 189 8.11 -1.88 10.63
CA SER A 189 7.73 -3.09 11.37
C SER A 189 8.15 -4.37 10.65
N THR A 190 8.07 -4.39 9.32
CA THR A 190 8.58 -5.50 8.51
C THR A 190 10.09 -5.63 8.66
N ALA A 191 10.83 -4.53 8.53
CA ALA A 191 12.28 -4.50 8.67
C ALA A 191 12.73 -4.94 10.08
N ALA A 192 12.04 -4.48 11.13
CA ALA A 192 12.34 -4.84 12.51
C ALA A 192 12.12 -6.33 12.79
N LEU A 193 11.07 -6.94 12.22
CA LEU A 193 10.85 -8.38 12.36
C LEU A 193 11.87 -9.21 11.58
N LEU A 194 12.29 -8.73 10.40
CA LEU A 194 13.36 -9.36 9.63
C LEU A 194 14.69 -9.28 10.37
N ASP A 195 15.02 -8.10 10.92
CA ASP A 195 16.22 -7.89 11.73
C ASP A 195 16.24 -8.78 12.98
N PHE A 196 15.13 -8.81 13.72
CA PHE A 196 14.99 -9.69 14.88
C PHE A 196 15.18 -11.18 14.54
N ARG A 197 14.75 -11.62 13.36
CA ARG A 197 14.84 -13.03 12.96
C ARG A 197 16.19 -13.41 12.34
N TYR A 198 16.79 -12.51 11.58
CA TYR A 198 17.94 -12.81 10.72
C TYR A 198 19.22 -12.04 11.07
N ASN A 199 19.19 -11.13 12.04
CA ASN A 199 20.29 -10.23 12.42
C ASN A 199 20.88 -9.55 11.17
N LEU A 200 20.11 -8.62 10.59
CA LEU A 200 20.43 -8.07 9.28
C LEU A 200 21.75 -7.29 9.35
N VAL A 201 22.61 -7.54 8.37
CA VAL A 201 23.92 -6.87 8.28
C VAL A 201 23.75 -5.52 7.56
N TRP A 202 24.42 -4.50 8.10
CA TRP A 202 24.60 -3.21 7.44
C TRP A 202 25.78 -3.32 6.47
N SER A 203 25.50 -3.74 5.24
CA SER A 203 26.46 -3.83 4.13
C SER A 203 26.38 -2.62 3.20
#